data_AF-F8NE58-F1
#
_entry.id   AF-F8NE58-F1
#
_cell.length_a   1.000
_cell.length_b   1.000
_cell.length_c   1.000
_cell.angle_alpha   90.00
_cell.angle_beta   90.00
_cell.angle_gamma   90.00
#
_symmetry.space_group_name_H-M   'P 1'
#
loop_
_entity.id
_entity.type
_entity.pdbx_description
1 polymer ?
#
loop_
_entity_poly.entity_id
_entity_poly.type
_entity_poly.pdbx_seq_one_letter_code
_entity_poly.pdbx_strand_id
1 'polypeptide(L)' 'FPLYIINNPKFCRFAGAIEAINGMHIACIPSAAERDASQNCKGGLSQHCLACYNFDLRFTHILSGWEESVADAV' A
#
# COMPACT_ATOMS: atom_id res chain seq x y z
N PHE A 1 14.96 12.83 -12.27
CA PHE A 1 15.08 11.60 -11.45
C PHE A 1 16.14 11.79 -10.40
N PRO A 2 15.95 11.31 -9.17
CA PRO A 2 16.95 11.44 -8.12
C PRO A 2 18.25 10.73 -8.51
N LEU A 3 19.38 11.44 -8.40
CA LEU A 3 20.69 10.92 -8.82
C LEU A 3 21.09 9.64 -8.06
N TYR A 4 20.66 9.50 -6.82
CA TYR A 4 20.93 8.31 -6.01
C TYR A 4 20.22 7.03 -6.51
N ILE A 5 19.19 7.16 -7.35
CA ILE A 5 18.49 6.03 -7.97
C ILE A 5 19.18 5.64 -9.26
N ILE A 6 19.47 6.62 -10.12
CA ILE A 6 20.10 6.38 -11.42
C ILE A 6 21.54 5.86 -11.26
N ASN A 7 22.31 6.46 -10.34
CA ASN A 7 23.72 6.13 -10.17
C ASN A 7 23.96 4.91 -9.28
N ASN A 8 22.90 4.29 -8.75
CA ASN A 8 23.02 3.10 -7.93
C ASN A 8 22.66 1.86 -8.77
N PRO A 9 23.61 0.93 -9.02
CA PRO A 9 23.36 -0.26 -9.83
C PRO A 9 22.28 -1.20 -9.25
N LYS A 10 21.92 -1.05 -7.97
CA LYS A 10 20.77 -1.74 -7.36
C LYS A 10 19.43 -1.13 -7.77
N PHE A 11 19.38 0.20 -7.95
CA PHE A 11 18.15 0.95 -8.18
C PHE A 11 17.98 1.49 -9.60
N CYS A 12 19.00 1.35 -10.46
CA CYS A 12 18.98 1.86 -11.83
C CYS A 12 17.83 1.31 -12.69
N ARG A 13 17.29 0.13 -12.35
CA ARG A 13 16.09 -0.46 -13.00
C ARG A 13 14.82 0.35 -12.76
N PHE A 14 14.79 1.20 -11.74
CA PHE A 14 13.69 2.11 -11.44
C PHE A 14 13.92 3.51 -12.05
N ALA A 15 14.96 3.71 -12.86
CA ALA A 15 15.13 4.93 -13.62
C ALA A 15 13.93 5.12 -14.57
N GLY A 16 13.14 6.17 -14.35
CA GLY A 16 11.88 6.40 -15.08
C GLY A 16 10.61 6.09 -14.27
N ALA A 17 10.69 5.40 -13.12
CA ALA A 17 9.54 5.16 -12.25
C ALA A 17 9.05 6.45 -11.56
N ILE A 18 7.79 6.87 -11.74
CA ILE A 18 7.34 8.17 -11.23
C ILE A 18 7.16 8.13 -9.70
N GLU A 19 6.54 7.07 -9.22
CA GLU A 19 6.23 6.80 -7.82
C GLU A 19 6.29 5.29 -7.56
N ALA A 20 6.26 4.90 -6.30
CA ALA A 20 6.09 3.52 -5.91
C ALA A 20 4.75 3.35 -5.18
N ILE A 21 4.10 2.22 -5.44
CA ILE A 21 2.77 1.89 -4.93
C ILE A 21 2.91 0.66 -4.05
N ASN A 22 2.37 0.72 -2.83
CA ASN A 22 2.38 -0.41 -1.90
C ASN A 22 1.02 -0.56 -1.21
N GLY A 23 0.62 -1.81 -0.97
CA GLY A 23 -0.51 -2.15 -0.10
C GLY A 23 -0.09 -2.09 1.38
N MET A 24 -0.88 -1.42 2.21
CA MET A 24 -0.64 -1.31 3.65
C MET A 24 -1.94 -1.50 4.43
N HIS A 25 -1.88 -2.21 5.55
CA HIS A 25 -2.99 -2.28 6.49
C HIS A 25 -2.93 -1.14 7.50
N ILE A 26 -4.02 -0.41 7.62
CA ILE A 26 -4.20 0.62 8.64
C ILE A 26 -5.25 0.13 9.63
N ALA A 27 -4.93 0.18 10.92
CA ALA A 27 -5.89 -0.14 11.97
C ALA A 27 -7.11 0.77 11.85
N CYS A 28 -8.30 0.20 11.96
CA CYS A 28 -9.55 0.95 11.80
C CYS A 28 -10.53 0.64 12.93
N ILE A 29 -11.46 1.55 13.17
CA ILE A 29 -12.55 1.40 14.13
C ILE A 29 -13.86 1.47 13.32
N PRO A 30 -14.23 0.39 12.63
CA PRO A 30 -15.41 0.35 11.77
C PRO A 30 -16.69 0.31 12.61
N SER A 31 -17.82 0.66 11.99
CA SER A 31 -19.12 0.43 12.61
C SER A 31 -19.39 -1.07 12.82
N ALA A 32 -20.39 -1.41 13.64
CA ALA A 32 -20.73 -2.81 13.88
C ALA A 32 -21.12 -3.57 12.59
N ALA A 33 -21.71 -2.88 11.62
CA ALA A 33 -22.09 -3.44 10.33
C ALA A 33 -20.88 -3.70 9.40
N GLU A 34 -19.78 -2.97 9.59
CA GLU A 34 -18.58 -3.03 8.74
C GLU A 34 -17.43 -3.80 9.38
N ARG A 35 -17.62 -4.31 10.60
CA ARG A 35 -16.59 -5.03 11.34
C ARG A 35 -16.11 -6.28 10.61
N ASP A 36 -17.04 -7.09 10.13
CA ASP A 36 -16.73 -8.35 9.45
C ASP A 36 -15.92 -8.09 8.17
N ALA A 37 -16.30 -7.04 7.42
CA ALA A 37 -15.58 -6.61 6.20
C ALA A 37 -14.21 -5.98 6.50
N SER A 38 -13.98 -5.52 7.72
CA SER A 38 -12.72 -4.89 8.14
C SER A 38 -11.84 -5.84 8.98
N GLN A 39 -12.25 -7.09 9.14
CA GLN A 39 -11.50 -8.07 9.90
C GLN A 39 -10.44 -8.72 9.01
N ASN A 40 -9.18 -8.58 9.38
CA ASN A 40 -8.09 -9.24 8.67
C ASN A 40 -7.99 -10.74 9.01
N CYS A 41 -7.16 -11.45 8.26
CA CYS A 41 -6.92 -12.90 8.44
C CYS A 41 -6.38 -13.30 9.81
N LYS A 42 -5.92 -12.34 10.64
CA LYS A 42 -5.44 -12.55 12.01
C LYS A 42 -6.47 -12.17 13.07
N GLY A 43 -7.68 -11.80 12.65
CA GLY A 43 -8.76 -11.39 13.53
C GLY A 43 -8.67 -9.95 14.06
N GLY A 44 -7.70 -9.15 13.59
CA GLY A 44 -7.60 -7.73 13.90
C GLY A 44 -8.46 -6.87 12.98
N LEU A 45 -8.89 -5.70 13.45
CA LEU A 45 -9.64 -4.74 12.64
C LEU A 45 -8.68 -3.81 11.89
N SER A 46 -8.61 -3.94 10.58
CA SER A 46 -7.76 -3.11 9.71
C SER A 46 -8.33 -3.01 8.30
N GLN A 47 -8.21 -1.84 7.68
CA GLN A 47 -8.52 -1.65 6.27
C GLN A 47 -7.24 -1.76 5.46
N HIS A 48 -7.34 -2.44 4.31
CA HIS A 48 -6.28 -2.43 3.32
C HIS A 48 -6.33 -1.12 2.53
N CYS A 49 -5.19 -0.45 2.44
CA CYS A 49 -5.03 0.82 1.76
C CYS A 49 -3.91 0.70 0.74
N LEU A 50 -4.13 1.24 -0.45
CA LEU A 50 -3.09 1.39 -1.45
C LEU A 50 -2.49 2.80 -1.31
N ALA A 51 -1.20 2.88 -1.03
CA ALA A 51 -0.51 4.16 -0.88
C ALA A 51 0.55 4.33 -1.97
N CYS A 52 0.52 5.49 -2.63
CA CYS A 52 1.58 5.94 -3.53
C CYS A 52 2.52 6.87 -2.77
N TYR A 53 3.81 6.66 -2.95
CA TYR A 53 4.85 7.49 -2.35
C TYR A 53 5.85 7.96 -3.42
N ASN A 54 6.25 9.20 -3.26
CA ASN A 54 7.36 9.74 -4.03
C ASN A 54 8.70 9.20 -3.48
N PHE A 55 9.79 9.52 -4.17
CA PHE A 55 11.12 9.06 -3.80
C PHE A 55 11.65 9.59 -2.46
N ASP A 56 11.06 10.67 -1.95
CA ASP A 56 11.35 11.20 -0.62
C ASP A 56 10.49 10.53 0.48
N LEU A 57 9.83 9.41 0.16
CA LEU A 57 8.92 8.66 1.04
C LEU A 57 7.74 9.51 1.56
N ARG A 58 7.32 10.52 0.79
CA ARG A 58 6.13 11.31 1.09
C ARG A 58 4.93 10.70 0.37
N PHE A 59 3.85 10.54 1.11
CA PHE A 59 2.57 10.12 0.54
C PHE A 59 2.09 11.15 -0.47
N THR A 60 1.82 10.70 -1.69
CA THR A 60 1.23 11.54 -2.74
C THR A 60 -0.24 11.19 -2.93
N HIS A 61 -0.61 9.91 -2.80
CA HIS A 61 -1.97 9.43 -2.92
C HIS A 61 -2.22 8.27 -1.94
N ILE A 62 -3.44 8.20 -1.39
CA ILE A 62 -3.89 7.09 -0.56
C ILE A 62 -5.29 6.70 -1.02
N LEU A 63 -5.48 5.42 -1.34
CA LEU A 63 -6.77 4.80 -1.63
C LEU A 63 -7.12 3.85 -0.49
N SER A 64 -8.11 4.23 0.32
CA SER A 64 -8.61 3.41 1.43
C SER A 64 -9.64 2.39 0.95
N GLY A 65 -9.73 1.26 1.65
CA GLY A 65 -10.75 0.24 1.36
C GLY A 65 -10.51 -0.45 0.02
N TRP A 66 -9.24 -0.62 -0.38
CA TRP A 66 -8.91 -1.45 -1.52
C TRP A 66 -9.29 -2.88 -1.18
N GLU A 67 -10.37 -3.36 -1.79
CA GLU A 67 -10.87 -4.70 -1.60
C GLU A 67 -9.83 -5.70 -2.12
N GLU A 68 -9.26 -6.49 -1.21
CA GLU A 68 -8.44 -7.64 -1.60
C GLU A 68 -9.37 -8.61 -2.33
N SER A 69 -9.28 -8.64 -3.66
CA SER A 69 -9.80 -9.79 -4.41
C SER A 69 -9.15 -11.02 -3.81
N VAL A 70 -9.94 -11.88 -3.15
CA VAL A 70 -9.52 -13.15 -2.57
C VAL A 70 -8.90 -14.00 -3.69
N ALA A 71 -7.59 -13.85 -3.88
CA ALA A 71 -6.79 -14.60 -4.83
C ALA A 71 -5.77 -15.50 -4.11
N ASP A 72 -5.63 -15.38 -2.79
CA ASP A 72 -4.91 -16.34 -1.96
C ASP A 72 -5.88 -17.39 -1.40
N ALA A 73 -6.53 -18.10 -2.33
CA ALA A 73 -7.26 -19.33 -2.06
C ALA A 73 -6.82 -20.41 -3.06
N VAL A 74 -5.53 -20.77 -3.03
CA VAL A 74 -4.99 -22.12 -3.33
C VAL A 74 -3.75 -22.35 -2.50
#